data_AF-A0A523QUY7-F1
#
_entry.id   AF-A0A523QUY7-F1
#
_cell.length_a   1.000
_cell.length_b   1.000
_cell.length_c   1.000
_cell.angle_alpha   90.00
_cell.angle_beta   90.00
_cell.angle_gamma   90.00
#
_symmetry.space_group_name_H-M   'P 1'
#
loop_
_entity.id
_entity.type
_entity.pdbx_description
1 polymer ?
#
loop_
_entity_poly.entity_id
_entity_poly.type
_entity_poly.pdbx_seq_one_letter_code
_entity_poly.pdbx_strand_id
1 'polypeptide(L)'
;LFSRRKKSNAIPATYISFIFVFFMLIMGVDAVSSYLGLRVTTNSIRLLTGLLVGISLPFFLYPILIDNISELYREESILKTWYELSLLLLLVTSFYLLILYFNTKLYYPVAYATVTGIFALHYLLLSTVLSLIFYNFHFKKKTIKSLLIFLPGFILLFIEFLTLTKLHNLVNK
;
A
#
# COMPACT_ATOMS: atom_id res chain seq x y z
N LEU A 1 14.77 17.26 5.52
CA LEU A 1 15.01 15.80 5.57
C LEU A 1 14.77 15.09 4.22
N PHE A 2 13.65 15.30 3.52
CA PHE A 2 13.34 14.59 2.26
C PHE A 2 14.04 15.09 0.98
N SER A 3 14.70 16.25 0.98
CA SER A 3 15.20 16.87 -0.28
C SER A 3 16.49 16.28 -0.85
N ARG A 4 17.30 15.57 -0.04
CA ARG A 4 18.57 14.94 -0.51
C ARG A 4 18.41 13.50 -1.01
N ARG A 5 17.27 12.83 -0.75
CA ARG A 5 17.00 11.43 -1.14
C ARG A 5 16.07 11.31 -2.35
N LYS A 6 15.99 12.33 -3.20
CA LYS A 6 15.05 12.43 -4.35
C LYS A 6 15.17 11.32 -5.42
N LYS A 7 16.11 10.38 -5.29
CA LYS A 7 16.38 9.31 -6.27
C LYS A 7 16.73 7.97 -5.62
N SER A 8 16.19 7.65 -4.43
CA SER A 8 16.34 6.31 -3.86
C SER A 8 15.17 5.40 -4.24
N ASN A 9 15.51 4.29 -4.88
CA ASN A 9 14.59 3.18 -5.16
C ASN A 9 14.89 1.99 -4.23
N ALA A 10 15.57 2.21 -3.10
CA ALA A 10 15.95 1.16 -2.16
C ALA A 10 14.88 0.94 -1.08
N ILE A 11 14.62 -0.33 -0.73
CA ILE A 11 13.74 -0.69 0.38
C ILE A 11 14.19 -0.03 1.71
N PRO A 12 13.29 0.09 2.71
CA PRO A 12 13.65 0.56 4.05
C PRO A 12 14.81 -0.24 4.65
N ALA A 13 15.54 0.37 5.58
CA ALA A 13 16.58 -0.33 6.32
C ALA A 13 16.04 -1.64 6.90
N THR A 14 16.87 -2.69 6.94
CA THR A 14 16.44 -4.07 7.26
C THR A 14 15.62 -4.17 8.54
N TYR A 15 16.03 -3.47 9.60
CA TYR A 15 15.28 -3.46 10.86
C TYR A 15 13.90 -2.78 10.76
N ILE A 16 13.76 -1.72 9.95
CA ILE A 16 12.45 -1.09 9.66
C ILE A 16 11.59 -2.02 8.80
N SER A 17 12.22 -2.68 7.83
CA SER A 17 11.55 -3.69 7.00
C SER A 17 10.98 -4.83 7.85
N PHE A 18 11.71 -5.32 8.86
CA PHE A 18 11.18 -6.31 9.81
C PHE A 18 9.94 -5.81 10.56
N ILE A 19 9.93 -4.55 11.00
CA ILE A 19 8.77 -3.93 11.67
C ILE A 19 7.57 -3.86 10.72
N PHE A 20 7.79 -3.45 9.48
CA PHE A 20 6.73 -3.39 8.48
C PHE A 20 6.17 -4.78 8.12
N VAL A 21 7.03 -5.80 8.00
CA VAL A 21 6.59 -7.18 7.83
C VAL A 21 5.78 -7.65 9.04
N PHE A 22 6.22 -7.32 10.25
CA PHE A 22 5.48 -7.63 11.46
C PHE A 22 4.08 -6.98 11.48
N PHE A 23 3.94 -5.72 11.05
CA PHE A 23 2.64 -5.07 10.87
C PHE A 23 1.73 -5.79 9.87
N MET A 24 2.29 -6.24 8.75
CA MET A 24 1.55 -7.04 7.76
C MET A 24 1.10 -8.39 8.33
N LEU A 25 1.95 -9.05 9.12
CA LEU A 25 1.59 -10.30 9.79
C LEU A 25 0.48 -10.11 10.82
N ILE A 26 0.50 -9.02 11.59
CA ILE A 26 -0.59 -8.71 12.54
C ILE A 26 -1.93 -8.62 11.81
N MET A 27 -1.98 -7.91 10.68
CA MET A 27 -3.22 -7.81 9.89
C MET A 27 -3.62 -9.17 9.30
N GLY A 28 -2.66 -9.96 8.81
CA GLY A 28 -2.93 -11.31 8.30
C GLY A 28 -3.54 -12.22 9.37
N VAL A 29 -3.00 -12.20 10.59
CA VAL A 29 -3.54 -12.95 11.73
C VAL A 29 -4.92 -12.43 12.12
N ASP A 30 -5.14 -11.12 12.18
CA ASP A 30 -6.45 -10.53 12.49
C ASP A 30 -7.50 -10.94 11.45
N ALA A 31 -7.16 -10.88 10.16
CA ALA A 31 -8.04 -11.31 9.09
C ALA A 31 -8.36 -12.81 9.21
N VAL A 32 -7.35 -13.69 9.23
CA VAL A 32 -7.55 -15.15 9.26
C VAL A 32 -8.33 -15.58 10.51
N SER A 33 -7.95 -15.07 11.69
CA SER A 33 -8.65 -15.41 12.94
C SER A 33 -10.11 -14.96 12.94
N SER A 34 -10.40 -13.79 12.36
CA SER A 34 -11.78 -13.31 12.22
C SER A 34 -12.57 -14.12 11.19
N TYR A 35 -11.97 -14.52 10.08
CA TYR A 35 -12.64 -15.34 9.05
C TYR A 35 -12.91 -16.77 9.53
N LEU A 36 -12.05 -17.33 10.38
CA LEU A 36 -12.25 -18.64 11.00
C LEU A 36 -13.24 -18.62 12.18
N GLY A 37 -13.79 -17.46 12.55
CA GLY A 37 -14.72 -17.32 13.67
C GLY A 37 -14.09 -17.45 15.06
N LEU A 38 -12.75 -17.43 15.16
CA LEU A 38 -12.02 -17.55 16.44
C LEU A 38 -12.15 -16.28 17.30
N ARG A 39 -12.39 -15.12 16.66
CA ARG A 39 -12.56 -13.84 17.35
C ARG A 39 -13.49 -12.92 16.57
N VAL A 40 -14.31 -12.14 17.29
CA VAL A 40 -15.05 -11.02 16.72
C VAL A 40 -14.09 -9.84 16.48
N THR A 41 -13.91 -9.46 15.21
CA THR A 41 -13.12 -8.26 14.88
C THR A 41 -13.95 -7.00 15.13
N THR A 42 -13.34 -5.99 15.74
CA THR A 42 -13.98 -4.69 15.95
C THR A 42 -13.50 -3.70 14.90
N ASN A 43 -14.34 -2.70 14.58
CA ASN A 43 -13.98 -1.65 13.62
C ASN A 43 -12.67 -0.94 14.00
N SER A 44 -12.42 -0.77 15.30
CA SER A 44 -11.19 -0.17 15.81
C SER A 44 -9.95 -0.99 15.51
N ILE A 45 -10.03 -2.33 15.63
CA ILE A 45 -8.91 -3.22 15.32
C ILE A 45 -8.67 -3.23 13.81
N ARG A 46 -9.73 -3.39 13.01
CA ARG A 46 -9.63 -3.42 11.54
C ARG A 46 -9.06 -2.11 10.98
N LEU A 47 -9.45 -0.97 11.56
CA LEU A 47 -8.87 0.33 11.21
C LEU A 47 -7.38 0.40 11.56
N LEU A 48 -7.01 -0.02 12.76
CA LEU A 48 -5.62 0.02 13.22
C LEU A 48 -4.72 -0.88 12.36
N THR A 49 -5.09 -2.15 12.17
CA THR A 49 -4.33 -3.11 11.36
C THR A 49 -4.26 -2.67 9.89
N GLY A 50 -5.36 -2.15 9.35
CA GLY A 50 -5.41 -1.57 8.00
C GLY A 50 -4.48 -0.37 7.82
N LEU A 51 -4.42 0.56 8.78
CA LEU A 51 -3.52 1.72 8.72
C LEU A 51 -2.04 1.30 8.81
N LEU A 52 -1.71 0.35 9.67
CA LEU A 52 -0.35 -0.17 9.82
C LEU A 52 0.16 -0.85 8.53
N VAL A 53 -0.70 -1.59 7.83
CA VAL A 53 -0.36 -2.16 6.53
C VAL A 53 -0.35 -1.09 5.44
N GLY A 54 -1.29 -0.15 5.47
CA GLY A 54 -1.37 0.95 4.52
C GLY A 54 -0.12 1.82 4.47
N ILE A 55 0.57 2.01 5.60
CA ILE A 55 1.87 2.68 5.61
C ILE A 55 3.03 1.77 5.18
N SER A 56 2.97 0.49 5.49
CA SER A 56 4.09 -0.45 5.33
C SER A 56 4.25 -0.89 3.88
N LEU A 57 3.14 -1.27 3.25
CA LEU A 57 3.12 -1.91 1.93
C LEU A 57 3.73 -1.01 0.82
N PRO A 58 3.42 0.30 0.74
CA PRO A 58 3.96 1.15 -0.32
C PRO A 58 5.49 1.28 -0.28
N PHE A 59 6.11 1.18 0.90
CA PHE A 59 7.57 1.22 1.02
C PHE A 59 8.28 -0.01 0.43
N PHE A 60 7.56 -1.10 0.15
CA PHE A 60 8.10 -2.23 -0.61
C PHE A 60 7.69 -2.16 -2.07
N LEU A 61 6.40 -1.93 -2.33
CA LEU A 61 5.86 -1.95 -3.69
C LEU A 61 6.45 -0.86 -4.57
N TYR A 62 6.56 0.37 -4.07
CA TYR A 62 7.04 1.49 -4.87
C TYR A 62 8.51 1.31 -5.33
N PRO A 63 9.47 0.93 -4.45
CA PRO A 63 10.82 0.54 -4.86
C PRO A 63 10.85 -0.51 -5.96
N ILE A 64 10.12 -1.62 -5.78
CA ILE A 64 10.07 -2.73 -6.75
C ILE A 64 9.56 -2.25 -8.11
N LEU A 65 8.48 -1.45 -8.11
CA LEU A 65 7.91 -0.91 -9.34
C LEU A 65 8.91 -0.03 -10.09
N ILE A 66 9.57 0.89 -9.37
CA ILE A 66 10.46 1.85 -9.99
C ILE A 66 11.75 1.18 -10.47
N ASP A 67 12.29 0.22 -9.73
CA ASP A 67 13.46 -0.57 -10.12
C ASP A 67 13.19 -1.40 -11.38
N ASN A 68 12.00 -2.01 -11.48
CA ASN A 68 11.59 -2.75 -12.68
C ASN A 68 11.41 -1.85 -13.91
N ILE A 69 11.05 -0.57 -13.73
CA ILE A 69 10.79 0.39 -14.82
C ILE A 69 12.06 1.18 -15.20
N SER A 70 12.93 1.46 -14.24
CA SER A 70 14.03 2.40 -14.38
C SER A 70 15.37 1.71 -14.15
N GLU A 71 16.29 1.86 -15.10
CA GLU A 71 17.68 1.37 -14.98
C GLU A 71 18.52 2.16 -13.96
N LEU A 72 17.94 3.17 -13.28
CA LEU A 72 18.67 4.07 -12.39
C LEU A 72 18.68 3.55 -10.95
N TYR A 73 19.88 3.16 -10.52
CA TYR A 73 20.22 2.79 -9.16
C TYR A 73 20.50 3.99 -8.26
N ARG A 74 20.49 3.72 -6.93
CA ARG A 74 21.40 4.21 -5.85
C ARG A 74 20.68 4.79 -4.63
N GLU A 75 21.25 4.89 -3.43
CA GLU A 75 22.46 4.33 -2.77
C GLU A 75 22.14 4.12 -1.26
N GLU A 76 20.97 4.55 -0.79
CA GLU A 76 20.57 4.59 0.61
C GLU A 76 19.09 4.24 0.78
N SER A 77 18.73 3.53 1.85
CA SER A 77 17.34 3.16 2.18
C SER A 77 16.41 4.38 2.27
N ILE A 78 15.18 4.25 1.75
CA ILE A 78 14.14 5.30 1.82
C ILE A 78 13.90 5.76 3.27
N LEU A 79 13.83 4.79 4.18
CA LEU A 79 13.72 4.96 5.63
C LEU A 79 14.97 4.38 6.31
N LYS A 80 15.73 5.22 7.01
CA LYS A 80 17.04 4.85 7.61
C LYS A 80 17.16 5.14 9.10
N THR A 81 16.25 5.91 9.69
CA THR A 81 16.37 6.31 11.10
C THR A 81 15.10 6.04 11.89
N TRP A 82 15.28 5.73 13.18
CA TRP A 82 14.16 5.57 14.12
C TRP A 82 13.31 6.83 14.23
N TYR A 83 13.90 8.00 14.05
CA TYR A 83 13.18 9.27 14.02
C TYR A 83 12.20 9.36 12.84
N GLU A 84 12.60 8.90 11.65
CA GLU A 84 11.71 8.86 10.48
C GLU A 84 10.57 7.86 10.70
N LEU A 85 10.87 6.69 11.29
CA LEU A 85 9.85 5.70 11.64
C LEU A 85 8.91 6.23 12.73
N SER A 86 9.42 6.90 13.77
CA SER A 86 8.59 7.45 14.84
C SER A 86 7.69 8.56 14.34
N LEU A 87 8.17 9.40 13.41
CA LEU A 87 7.33 10.40 12.74
C LEU A 87 6.21 9.76 11.92
N LEU A 88 6.51 8.68 11.19
CA LEU A 88 5.51 7.95 10.43
C LEU A 88 4.46 7.30 11.36
N LEU A 89 4.90 6.67 12.45
CA LEU A 89 4.00 6.09 13.44
C LEU A 89 3.16 7.16 14.14
N LEU A 90 3.75 8.29 14.50
CA LEU A 90 3.03 9.43 15.08
C LEU A 90 1.97 9.96 14.13
N LEU A 91 2.27 10.05 12.83
CA LEU A 91 1.29 10.43 11.81
C LEU A 91 0.12 9.45 11.78
N VAL A 92 0.39 8.15 11.77
CA VAL A 92 -0.63 7.09 11.75
C VAL A 92 -1.48 7.10 13.01
N THR A 93 -0.85 7.19 14.18
CA THR A 93 -1.55 7.29 15.46
C THR A 93 -2.40 8.55 15.51
N SER A 94 -1.90 9.68 14.98
CA SER A 94 -2.69 10.91 14.88
C SER A 94 -3.91 10.73 13.98
N PHE A 95 -3.78 10.08 12.82
CA PHE A 95 -4.93 9.77 11.96
C PHE A 95 -5.91 8.83 12.66
N TYR A 96 -5.43 7.77 13.30
CA TYR A 96 -6.26 6.83 14.04
C TYR A 96 -7.08 7.52 15.14
N LEU A 97 -6.45 8.35 15.96
CA LEU A 97 -7.12 9.12 17.01
C LEU A 97 -8.08 10.15 16.41
N LEU A 98 -7.70 10.81 15.33
CA LEU A 98 -8.58 11.76 14.64
C LEU A 98 -9.86 11.07 14.18
N ILE A 99 -9.77 9.86 13.61
CA ILE A 99 -10.93 9.08 13.17
C ILE A 99 -11.80 8.62 14.35
N LEU A 100 -11.20 8.24 15.48
CA LEU A 100 -11.97 7.79 16.66
C LEU A 100 -12.69 8.93 17.39
N TYR A 101 -12.06 10.09 17.51
CA TYR A 101 -12.51 11.17 18.39
C TYR A 101 -13.27 12.30 17.67
N PHE A 102 -13.11 12.47 16.35
CA PHE A 102 -13.78 13.56 15.64
C PHE A 102 -15.18 13.22 15.11
N ASN A 103 -16.07 14.20 15.28
CA ASN A 103 -17.48 14.22 14.90
C ASN A 103 -17.70 14.18 13.37
N THR A 104 -18.96 13.97 12.95
CA THR A 104 -19.51 13.84 11.58
C THR A 104 -18.97 14.83 10.54
N LYS A 105 -18.45 16.01 10.93
CA LYS A 105 -17.86 17.00 10.00
C LYS A 105 -16.58 16.52 9.31
N LEU A 106 -15.73 15.73 9.98
CA LEU A 106 -14.50 15.19 9.38
C LEU A 106 -14.72 13.83 8.71
N TYR A 107 -15.93 13.27 8.80
CA TYR A 107 -16.26 11.97 8.21
C TYR A 107 -16.01 11.95 6.70
N TYR A 108 -16.54 12.92 5.94
CA TYR A 108 -16.43 12.90 4.48
C TYR A 108 -14.99 13.04 3.98
N PRO A 109 -14.17 14.01 4.43
CA PRO A 109 -12.77 14.11 4.00
C PRO A 109 -11.97 12.85 4.31
N VAL A 110 -12.16 12.28 5.51
CA VAL A 110 -11.50 11.03 5.90
C VAL A 110 -11.96 9.87 5.01
N ALA A 111 -13.26 9.72 4.78
CA ALA A 111 -13.80 8.66 3.93
C ALA A 111 -13.29 8.77 2.49
N TYR A 112 -13.19 9.98 1.93
CA TYR A 112 -12.58 10.18 0.62
C TYR A 112 -11.09 9.83 0.63
N ALA A 113 -10.34 10.22 1.67
CA ALA A 113 -8.93 9.88 1.81
C ALA A 113 -8.70 8.37 1.95
N THR A 114 -9.55 7.66 2.69
CA THR A 114 -9.44 6.21 2.85
C THR A 114 -9.78 5.48 1.55
N VAL A 115 -10.88 5.85 0.88
CA VAL A 115 -11.25 5.25 -0.41
C VAL A 115 -10.15 5.49 -1.44
N THR A 116 -9.68 6.73 -1.59
CA THR A 116 -8.58 7.03 -2.52
C THR A 116 -7.29 6.30 -2.16
N GLY A 117 -6.97 6.17 -0.88
CA GLY A 117 -5.84 5.38 -0.39
C GLY A 117 -5.94 3.90 -0.76
N ILE A 118 -7.12 3.29 -0.60
CA ILE A 118 -7.37 1.89 -0.99
C ILE A 118 -7.16 1.71 -2.49
N PHE A 119 -7.76 2.59 -3.31
CA PHE A 119 -7.60 2.56 -4.78
C PHE A 119 -6.14 2.75 -5.20
N ALA A 120 -5.44 3.71 -4.58
CA ALA A 120 -4.02 3.97 -4.86
C ALA A 120 -3.13 2.77 -4.52
N LEU A 121 -3.39 2.11 -3.39
CA LEU A 121 -2.65 0.93 -2.96
C LEU A 121 -2.91 -0.26 -3.91
N HIS A 122 -4.16 -0.53 -4.29
CA HIS A 122 -4.49 -1.59 -5.26
C HIS A 122 -3.86 -1.31 -6.62
N TYR A 123 -3.92 -0.07 -7.09
CA TYR A 123 -3.28 0.33 -8.34
C TYR A 123 -1.76 0.12 -8.29
N LEU A 124 -1.11 0.49 -7.18
CA LEU A 124 0.32 0.28 -6.98
C LEU A 124 0.65 -1.22 -7.00
N LEU A 125 -0.16 -2.05 -6.32
CA LEU A 125 -0.01 -3.49 -6.30
C LEU A 125 -0.13 -4.09 -7.71
N LEU A 126 -1.18 -3.77 -8.46
CA LEU A 126 -1.35 -4.28 -9.83
C LEU A 126 -0.23 -3.82 -10.75
N SER A 127 0.19 -2.56 -10.64
CA SER A 127 1.33 -2.03 -11.39
C SER A 127 2.63 -2.77 -11.05
N THR A 128 2.87 -3.09 -9.76
CA THR A 128 4.04 -3.90 -9.37
C THR A 128 4.00 -5.30 -9.94
N VAL A 129 2.85 -5.98 -9.88
CA VAL A 129 2.69 -7.34 -10.43
C VAL A 129 2.96 -7.33 -11.93
N LEU A 130 2.39 -6.38 -12.68
CA LEU A 130 2.67 -6.21 -14.10
C LEU A 130 4.15 -5.90 -14.37
N SER A 131 4.78 -5.07 -13.54
CA SER A 131 6.20 -4.76 -13.69
C SER A 131 7.11 -5.99 -13.52
N LEU A 132 6.71 -6.94 -12.66
CA LEU A 132 7.41 -8.22 -12.49
C LEU A 132 7.20 -9.15 -13.69
N ILE A 133 5.99 -9.20 -14.24
CA ILE A 133 5.67 -9.98 -15.46
C ILE A 133 6.50 -9.44 -16.65
N PHE A 134 6.57 -8.12 -16.81
CA PHE A 134 7.32 -7.47 -17.88
C PHE A 134 8.80 -7.22 -17.54
N TYR A 135 9.31 -7.77 -16.43
CA TYR A 135 10.68 -7.53 -16.00
C TYR A 135 11.70 -8.01 -17.04
N ASN A 136 11.53 -9.25 -17.51
CA ASN A 136 12.42 -9.91 -18.47
C ASN A 136 12.28 -9.38 -19.92
N PHE A 137 11.35 -8.48 -20.18
CA PHE A 137 11.12 -7.94 -21.53
C PHE A 137 11.98 -6.70 -21.76
N HIS A 138 12.93 -6.82 -22.69
CA HIS A 138 13.80 -5.71 -23.11
C HIS A 138 13.09 -4.78 -24.11
N PHE A 139 12.45 -3.73 -23.58
CA PHE A 139 11.85 -2.68 -24.41
C PHE A 139 12.88 -1.60 -24.76
N LYS A 140 12.99 -1.25 -26.06
CA LYS A 140 13.90 -0.18 -26.55
C LYS A 140 13.61 1.21 -25.97
N LYS A 141 12.39 1.47 -25.49
CA LYS A 141 11.98 2.77 -24.92
C LYS A 141 11.34 2.58 -23.55
N LYS A 142 11.89 3.22 -22.53
CA LYS A 142 11.35 3.25 -21.15
C LYS A 142 9.88 3.71 -21.09
N THR A 143 9.50 4.67 -21.93
CA THR A 143 8.13 5.18 -22.00
C THR A 143 7.13 4.10 -22.42
N ILE A 144 7.52 3.21 -23.33
CA ILE A 144 6.67 2.09 -23.78
C ILE A 144 6.50 1.09 -22.65
N LYS A 145 7.59 0.71 -21.96
CA LYS A 145 7.52 -0.17 -20.79
C LYS A 145 6.62 0.40 -19.70
N SER A 146 6.76 1.69 -19.40
CA SER A 146 5.91 2.38 -18.41
C SER A 146 4.43 2.38 -18.82
N LEU A 147 4.13 2.66 -20.09
CA LEU A 147 2.76 2.64 -20.62
C LEU A 147 2.14 1.24 -20.51
N LEU A 148 2.90 0.19 -20.85
CA LEU A 148 2.46 -1.21 -20.78
C LEU A 148 2.24 -1.71 -19.34
N ILE A 149 2.80 -1.03 -18.34
CA ILE A 149 2.58 -1.38 -16.94
C ILE A 149 1.40 -0.58 -16.38
N PHE A 150 1.44 0.76 -16.51
CA PHE A 150 0.47 1.63 -15.85
C PHE A 150 -0.92 1.59 -16.50
N LEU A 151 -1.01 1.57 -17.83
CA LEU A 151 -2.31 1.60 -18.51
C LEU A 151 -3.09 0.27 -18.31
N PRO A 152 -2.48 -0.91 -18.50
CA PRO A 152 -3.12 -2.16 -18.13
C PRO A 152 -3.38 -2.28 -16.62
N GLY A 153 -2.48 -1.78 -15.76
CA GLY A 153 -2.70 -1.76 -14.31
C GLY A 153 -3.95 -0.97 -13.91
N PHE A 154 -4.19 0.16 -14.56
CA PHE A 154 -5.41 0.96 -14.35
C PHE A 154 -6.64 0.21 -14.83
N ILE A 155 -6.60 -0.39 -16.03
CA ILE A 155 -7.72 -1.17 -16.57
C ILE A 155 -8.05 -2.37 -15.67
N LEU A 156 -7.04 -3.10 -15.21
CA LEU A 156 -7.20 -4.24 -14.31
C LEU A 156 -7.84 -3.84 -12.99
N LEU A 157 -7.51 -2.67 -12.44
CA LEU A 157 -8.14 -2.17 -11.22
C LEU A 157 -9.65 -1.99 -11.40
N PHE A 158 -10.09 -1.43 -12.53
CA PHE A 158 -11.53 -1.28 -12.79
C PHE A 158 -12.20 -2.62 -13.03
N ILE A 159 -11.54 -3.53 -13.74
CA ILE A 159 -12.06 -4.89 -13.95
C ILE A 159 -12.22 -5.60 -12.60
N GLU A 160 -11.21 -5.56 -11.73
CA GLU A 160 -11.24 -6.13 -10.38
C GLU A 160 -12.40 -5.56 -9.56
N PHE A 161 -12.57 -4.25 -9.55
CA PHE A 161 -13.66 -3.62 -8.81
C PHE A 161 -15.05 -4.04 -9.35
N LEU A 162 -15.21 -4.09 -10.67
CA LEU A 162 -16.45 -4.54 -11.31
C LEU A 162 -16.76 -6.01 -11.03
N THR A 163 -15.74 -6.89 -11.10
CA THR A 163 -15.91 -8.33 -10.83
C THR A 163 -16.25 -8.57 -9.37
N LEU A 164 -15.59 -7.90 -8.43
CA LEU A 164 -15.90 -7.98 -7.00
C LEU A 164 -17.32 -7.52 -6.70
N THR A 165 -17.76 -6.41 -7.30
CA THR A 165 -19.13 -5.90 -7.14
C THR A 165 -20.16 -6.89 -7.70
N LYS A 166 -19.90 -7.46 -8.88
CA LYS A 166 -20.79 -8.46 -9.48
C LYS A 166 -20.85 -9.75 -8.66
N LEU A 167 -19.70 -10.21 -8.15
CA LEU A 167 -19.61 -11.42 -7.33
C LEU A 167 -20.33 -11.24 -6.00
N HIS A 168 -20.16 -10.09 -5.34
CA HIS A 168 -20.91 -9.75 -4.13
C HIS A 168 -22.43 -9.81 -4.35
N ASN A 169 -22.92 -9.26 -5.47
CA ASN A 169 -24.34 -9.29 -5.82
C ASN A 169 -24.86 -10.70 -6.18
N LEU A 170 -23.99 -11.64 -6.55
CA LEU A 170 -24.36 -13.03 -6.84
C LEU A 170 -24.42 -13.87 -5.57
N VAL A 171 -23.49 -13.65 -4.62
CA VAL A 171 -23.44 -14.40 -3.36
C VAL A 171 -24.53 -13.95 -2.37
N ASN A 172 -24.94 -12.68 -2.44
CA ASN A 172 -25.97 -12.12 -1.54
C ASN A 172 -27.40 -12.13 -2.13
N LYS A 173 -27.62 -12.85 -3.24
CA LYS A 173 -28.95 -13.19 -3.75
C LYS A 173 -29.32 -14.60 -3.31
#